data_AF-A0A958KPJ3-F1
#
_entry.id   AF-A0A958KPJ3-F1
#
_cell.length_a   1.000
_cell.length_b   1.000
_cell.length_c   1.000
_cell.angle_alpha   90.00
_cell.angle_beta   90.00
_cell.angle_gamma   90.00
#
_symmetry.space_group_name_H-M   'P 1'
#
loop_
_entity.id
_entity.type
_entity.pdbx_description
1 polymer ?
#
loop_
_entity_poly.entity_id
_entity_poly.type
_entity_poly.pdbx_seq_one_letter_code
_entity_poly.pdbx_strand_id
1 'polypeptide(L)'
;MKLNLILILLFSLNAWSSQKIYTTQDSPVVNNYVHVALAVPYFFTMPKALQLPMDSVEGFSYDYVYDSDRFEPKSNLGLRAVLVSKEKPRKEVALQLAKILLPGDVVLSYRKEWAGTGPYPHIQLGVSHSAVAFIDDEGYARNLDLPLNEDYVQDEIDGGPSYFSSNHYRETELLHVIRPRLTAKQRENVNAWAKLLIKGARAKFVKAANQVYPGQIGFNQDYLKPQIKGKDPSQYLDGTFNLGRIALGYGNRISNNAMFCSEMVWSVLSLRDCDPKVDAASFKGKERPKCLADRKAEIFPPLPLLGSILTDPNNPAARPGMVDGPMMLLQAYKSADPMAGIEDIFKDDNKQGRMSSGHNAVSNALPPELFAALKQYFQATVVSPEQAVLAREQISAQAATMGFSENYAPASFIVNALLPSNHNEKALDYAFTIGFVEDRTLFLAQETIDKNLSYDDKKAYVLRRKEFAVEQDYSAEVDRALARFDNLPTPMRKKEFCENNPEVEYCQIVRTLESNNVAIPYASSED
;
A
#
# COMPACT_ATOMS: atom_id res chain seq x y z
N MET A 1 -6.71 -50.03 33.84
CA MET A 1 -7.73 -49.34 34.66
C MET A 1 -7.06 -48.18 35.36
N LYS A 2 -7.31 -46.94 34.90
CA LYS A 2 -8.17 -45.91 35.56
C LYS A 2 -7.52 -45.35 36.83
N LEU A 3 -6.97 -44.12 36.73
CA LEU A 3 -7.53 -42.84 37.26
C LEU A 3 -7.35 -42.73 38.79
N ASN A 4 -6.79 -41.69 39.41
CA ASN A 4 -6.93 -40.23 39.24
C ASN A 4 -5.76 -39.53 39.97
N LEU A 5 -5.13 -38.45 39.46
CA LEU A 5 -5.59 -37.06 39.28
C LEU A 5 -5.32 -36.19 40.54
N ILE A 6 -4.83 -34.97 40.29
CA ILE A 6 -4.72 -33.79 41.18
C ILE A 6 -3.37 -33.68 41.90
N LEU A 7 -2.44 -32.86 41.36
CA LEU A 7 -1.87 -31.65 42.01
C LEU A 7 -0.71 -31.00 41.21
N ILE A 8 -0.87 -30.72 39.90
CA ILE A 8 -0.01 -29.76 39.18
C ILE A 8 -0.90 -28.97 38.23
N LEU A 9 -1.64 -28.02 38.80
CA LEU A 9 -2.43 -27.03 38.08
C LEU A 9 -2.49 -25.83 39.02
N LEU A 10 -1.60 -24.86 38.80
CA LEU A 10 -1.71 -23.45 39.23
C LEU A 10 -0.39 -22.68 38.90
N PHE A 11 0.06 -22.67 37.64
CA PHE A 11 1.03 -21.66 37.16
C PHE A 11 0.92 -21.38 35.64
N SER A 12 -0.28 -21.53 35.08
CA SER A 12 -0.59 -21.09 33.71
C SER A 12 -2.01 -20.55 33.65
N LEU A 13 -2.30 -19.56 34.50
CA LEU A 13 -3.44 -18.67 34.29
C LEU A 13 -2.96 -17.50 33.44
N ASN A 14 -3.29 -17.63 32.15
CA ASN A 14 -3.41 -16.59 31.15
C ASN A 14 -3.63 -15.18 31.74
N ALA A 15 -2.55 -14.40 31.81
CA ALA A 15 -2.65 -12.95 31.66
C ALA A 15 -2.70 -12.62 30.16
N TRP A 16 -3.70 -13.16 29.45
CA TRP A 16 -4.15 -12.58 28.19
C TRP A 16 -4.94 -11.32 28.57
N SER A 17 -4.23 -10.22 28.82
CA SER A 17 -4.86 -8.91 28.79
C SER A 17 -5.18 -8.64 27.33
N SER A 18 -6.46 -8.60 26.98
CA SER A 18 -6.94 -8.04 25.73
C SER A 18 -6.45 -6.59 25.61
N GLN A 19 -5.33 -6.40 24.93
CA GLN A 19 -4.89 -5.05 24.55
C GLN A 19 -5.96 -4.51 23.61
N LYS A 20 -6.75 -3.56 24.11
CA LYS A 20 -7.83 -2.92 23.36
C LYS A 20 -7.26 -2.29 22.09
N ILE A 21 -8.01 -2.51 21.02
CA ILE A 21 -7.76 -2.05 19.66
C ILE A 21 -8.14 -0.57 19.62
N TYR A 22 -7.19 0.30 19.27
CA TYR A 22 -7.51 1.70 18.99
C TYR A 22 -7.70 1.86 17.49
N THR A 23 -8.92 1.63 17.00
CA THR A 23 -9.32 2.22 15.71
C THR A 23 -9.50 3.71 15.95
N THR A 24 -8.46 4.50 15.69
CA THR A 24 -8.42 5.94 16.01
C THR A 24 -9.27 6.81 15.08
N GLN A 25 -10.41 6.31 14.59
CA GLN A 25 -11.32 7.12 13.78
C GLN A 25 -11.79 8.40 14.51
N ASP A 26 -11.64 8.45 15.84
CA ASP A 26 -12.23 9.49 16.68
C ASP A 26 -11.23 10.44 17.35
N SER A 27 -9.92 10.37 17.03
CA SER A 27 -8.94 11.35 17.56
C SER A 27 -8.44 12.28 16.45
N PRO A 28 -8.99 13.50 16.31
CA PRO A 28 -8.53 14.51 15.36
C PRO A 28 -7.03 14.81 15.47
N VAL A 29 -6.48 14.71 16.70
CA VAL A 29 -5.06 14.94 16.96
C VAL A 29 -4.19 13.85 16.33
N VAL A 30 -4.54 12.57 16.50
CA VAL A 30 -3.82 11.46 15.88
C VAL A 30 -3.95 11.51 14.37
N ASN A 31 -5.16 11.78 13.85
CA ASN A 31 -5.36 11.93 12.42
C ASN A 31 -4.49 13.06 11.84
N ASN A 32 -4.37 14.20 12.52
CA ASN A 32 -3.52 15.30 12.08
C ASN A 32 -2.03 14.93 12.10
N TYR A 33 -1.54 14.21 13.13
CA TYR A 33 -0.15 13.74 13.15
C TYR A 33 0.15 12.79 11.99
N VAL A 34 -0.72 11.81 11.75
CA VAL A 34 -0.56 10.86 10.65
C VAL A 34 -0.73 11.58 9.30
N HIS A 35 -1.66 12.52 9.18
CA HIS A 35 -1.83 13.36 7.99
C HIS A 35 -0.54 14.12 7.66
N VAL A 36 0.06 14.80 8.65
CA VAL A 36 1.30 15.55 8.47
C VAL A 36 2.48 14.62 8.14
N ALA A 37 2.58 13.47 8.81
CA ALA A 37 3.65 12.51 8.57
C ALA A 37 3.56 11.88 7.16
N LEU A 38 2.36 11.52 6.74
CA LEU A 38 2.11 10.89 5.46
C LEU A 38 2.09 11.91 4.32
N ALA A 39 1.60 13.13 4.53
CA ALA A 39 1.52 14.22 3.55
C ALA A 39 1.00 13.80 2.17
N VAL A 40 -0.01 12.93 2.15
CA VAL A 40 -0.56 12.32 0.93
C VAL A 40 -1.66 13.20 0.32
N PRO A 41 -1.56 13.62 -0.96
CA PRO A 41 -2.61 14.36 -1.64
C PRO A 41 -3.84 13.48 -1.91
N TYR A 42 -5.02 14.09 -2.07
CA TYR A 42 -6.29 13.34 -2.15
C TYR A 42 -6.29 12.29 -3.29
N PHE A 43 -5.72 12.61 -4.46
CA PHE A 43 -5.70 11.73 -5.62
C PHE A 43 -4.69 10.58 -5.48
N PHE A 44 -4.01 10.48 -4.33
CA PHE A 44 -3.19 9.35 -3.94
C PHE A 44 -3.77 8.59 -2.73
N THR A 45 -5.01 8.89 -2.34
CA THR A 45 -5.71 8.19 -1.23
C THR A 45 -6.66 7.12 -1.75
N MET A 46 -7.45 6.52 -0.85
CA MET A 46 -8.47 5.51 -1.19
C MET A 46 -9.82 5.82 -0.54
N PRO A 47 -10.94 5.48 -1.21
CA PRO A 47 -12.25 5.57 -0.57
C PRO A 47 -12.34 4.61 0.60
N LYS A 48 -12.74 5.12 1.77
CA LYS A 48 -12.86 4.35 3.01
C LYS A 48 -13.73 3.10 2.84
N ALA A 49 -14.81 3.21 2.07
CA ALA A 49 -15.72 2.10 1.75
C ALA A 49 -15.08 0.96 0.92
N LEU A 50 -13.94 1.20 0.28
CA LEU A 50 -13.22 0.22 -0.53
C LEU A 50 -12.01 -0.38 0.19
N GLN A 51 -11.70 0.07 1.40
CA GLN A 51 -10.62 -0.48 2.21
C GLN A 51 -11.09 -1.78 2.87
N LEU A 52 -10.34 -2.86 2.69
CA LEU A 52 -10.65 -4.14 3.33
C LEU A 52 -10.65 -3.98 4.85
N PRO A 53 -11.57 -4.62 5.58
CA PRO A 53 -11.45 -4.74 7.02
C PRO A 53 -10.13 -5.42 7.36
N MET A 54 -9.48 -4.94 8.41
CA MET A 54 -8.24 -5.48 8.91
C MET A 54 -8.45 -5.82 10.37
N ASP A 55 -8.18 -7.07 10.74
CA ASP A 55 -8.09 -7.45 12.15
C ASP A 55 -6.99 -6.62 12.79
N SER A 56 -7.18 -6.24 14.04
CA SER A 56 -6.17 -5.48 14.76
C SER A 56 -4.85 -6.22 14.76
N VAL A 57 -3.88 -5.63 14.09
CA VAL A 57 -2.50 -6.09 14.11
C VAL A 57 -1.92 -5.62 15.42
N GLU A 58 -1.19 -6.48 16.11
CA GLU A 58 -0.40 -6.10 17.28
C GLU A 58 0.61 -5.01 16.87
N GLY A 59 0.27 -3.74 17.13
CA GLY A 59 0.98 -2.56 16.65
C GLY A 59 0.09 -1.46 16.05
N PHE A 60 0.75 -0.59 15.29
CA PHE A 60 0.32 0.75 14.89
C PHE A 60 -0.49 0.81 13.58
N SER A 61 -1.73 0.29 13.60
CA SER A 61 -2.67 0.52 12.49
C SER A 61 -3.51 1.78 12.71
N TYR A 62 -3.58 2.65 11.70
CA TYR A 62 -4.33 3.90 11.75
C TYR A 62 -5.21 4.08 10.51
N ASP A 63 -6.46 4.48 10.69
CA ASP A 63 -7.28 4.96 9.59
C ASP A 63 -7.05 6.48 9.48
N TYR A 64 -6.17 6.88 8.57
CA TYR A 64 -5.98 8.28 8.18
C TYR A 64 -7.16 8.71 7.30
N VAL A 65 -7.78 9.82 7.64
CA VAL A 65 -8.81 10.49 6.83
C VAL A 65 -8.24 11.76 6.25
N TYR A 66 -8.35 11.90 4.93
CA TYR A 66 -7.98 13.12 4.23
C TYR A 66 -8.97 14.24 4.57
N ASP A 67 -8.48 15.29 5.23
CA ASP A 67 -9.27 16.47 5.58
C ASP A 67 -8.81 17.67 4.74
N SER A 68 -9.77 18.32 4.06
CA SER A 68 -9.56 19.52 3.27
C SER A 68 -10.84 20.35 3.27
N ASP A 69 -10.71 21.65 3.49
CA ASP A 69 -11.85 22.57 3.51
C ASP A 69 -12.41 22.88 2.11
N ARG A 70 -11.73 22.44 1.04
CA ARG A 70 -12.14 22.70 -0.37
C ARG A 70 -13.24 21.76 -0.88
N PHE A 71 -13.74 20.88 -0.02
CA PHE A 71 -13.94 19.49 -0.43
C PHE A 71 -14.95 18.84 0.55
N GLU A 72 -16.23 18.81 0.17
CA GLU A 72 -17.37 18.36 1.01
C GLU A 72 -17.90 16.98 0.57
N PRO A 73 -18.34 16.09 1.49
CA PRO A 73 -18.17 16.13 2.94
C PRO A 73 -16.83 15.51 3.40
N LYS A 74 -16.28 16.04 4.50
CA LYS A 74 -15.14 15.50 5.25
C LYS A 74 -15.46 14.08 5.75
N SER A 75 -15.07 13.00 5.05
CA SER A 75 -14.88 11.66 5.68
C SER A 75 -14.53 10.50 4.74
N ASN A 76 -14.67 10.62 3.41
CA ASN A 76 -14.75 9.41 2.56
C ASN A 76 -13.44 8.97 1.90
N LEU A 77 -12.40 9.80 1.90
CA LEU A 77 -11.07 9.44 1.39
C LEU A 77 -10.05 9.36 2.52
N GLY A 78 -9.08 8.47 2.37
CA GLY A 78 -8.08 8.23 3.39
C GLY A 78 -7.18 7.05 3.07
N LEU A 79 -6.33 6.68 4.02
CA LEU A 79 -5.52 5.46 3.94
C LEU A 79 -5.65 4.71 5.26
N ARG A 80 -5.75 3.38 5.17
CA ARG A 80 -5.41 2.52 6.29
C ARG A 80 -3.90 2.36 6.32
N ALA A 81 -3.24 2.93 7.30
CA ALA A 81 -1.79 2.90 7.45
C ALA A 81 -1.36 1.88 8.51
N VAL A 82 -0.36 1.07 8.20
CA VAL A 82 0.40 0.26 9.16
C VAL A 82 1.77 0.91 9.27
N LEU A 83 2.03 1.57 10.40
CA LEU A 83 3.29 2.30 10.58
C LEU A 83 4.36 1.37 11.18
N VAL A 84 5.52 1.36 10.54
CA VAL A 84 6.70 0.62 10.94
C VAL A 84 7.89 1.56 11.05
N SER A 85 8.85 1.21 11.91
CA SER A 85 10.06 2.00 12.12
C SER A 85 10.97 1.91 10.89
N LYS A 86 11.52 3.04 10.46
CA LYS A 86 12.57 3.07 9.44
C LYS A 86 13.95 2.74 10.01
N GLU A 87 14.13 2.86 11.34
CA GLU A 87 15.38 2.59 12.06
C GLU A 87 15.57 1.09 12.34
N LYS A 88 14.48 0.31 12.38
CA LYS A 88 14.57 -1.14 12.59
C LYS A 88 15.14 -1.87 11.37
N PRO A 89 15.92 -2.95 11.58
CA PRO A 89 16.37 -3.81 10.49
C PRO A 89 15.18 -4.34 9.66
N ARG A 90 15.29 -4.29 8.33
CA ARG A 90 14.22 -4.73 7.40
C ARG A 90 13.80 -6.19 7.63
N LYS A 91 14.73 -7.04 8.07
CA LYS A 91 14.45 -8.43 8.47
C LYS A 91 13.45 -8.53 9.62
N GLU A 92 13.57 -7.69 10.65
CA GLU A 92 12.62 -7.64 11.77
C GLU A 92 11.26 -7.11 11.34
N VAL A 93 11.25 -6.08 10.49
CA VAL A 93 10.02 -5.54 9.91
C VAL A 93 9.32 -6.61 9.07
N ALA A 94 10.07 -7.41 8.30
CA ALA A 94 9.51 -8.49 7.49
C ALA A 94 8.82 -9.60 8.31
N LEU A 95 9.29 -9.91 9.53
CA LEU A 95 8.57 -10.82 10.44
C LEU A 95 7.24 -10.24 10.90
N GLN A 96 7.23 -8.94 11.21
CA GLN A 96 5.99 -8.26 11.61
C GLN A 96 5.00 -8.21 10.45
N LEU A 97 5.49 -7.87 9.26
CA LEU A 97 4.68 -7.83 8.04
C LEU A 97 4.14 -9.21 7.64
N ALA A 98 4.85 -10.29 7.94
CA ALA A 98 4.38 -11.65 7.67
C ALA A 98 3.10 -12.03 8.43
N LYS A 99 2.77 -11.31 9.51
CA LYS A 99 1.51 -11.50 10.25
C LYS A 99 0.29 -10.92 9.52
N ILE A 100 0.50 -10.01 8.56
CA ILE A 100 -0.57 -9.19 7.94
C ILE A 100 -0.62 -9.27 6.43
N LEU A 101 0.55 -9.46 5.80
CA LEU A 101 0.68 -9.74 4.39
C LEU A 101 0.28 -11.19 4.16
N LEU A 102 -0.47 -11.39 3.09
CA LEU A 102 -0.81 -12.70 2.59
C LEU A 102 -0.02 -12.97 1.32
N PRO A 103 0.38 -14.23 1.05
CA PRO A 103 0.97 -14.56 -0.24
C PRO A 103 0.07 -14.08 -1.39
N GLY A 104 0.68 -13.51 -2.43
CA GLY A 104 -0.05 -12.93 -3.55
C GLY A 104 -0.50 -11.49 -3.33
N ASP A 105 -0.40 -10.91 -2.14
CA ASP A 105 -0.59 -9.47 -1.98
C ASP A 105 0.36 -8.72 -2.90
N VAL A 106 -0.16 -7.74 -3.64
CA VAL A 106 0.60 -6.87 -4.53
C VAL A 106 1.08 -5.68 -3.73
N VAL A 107 2.40 -5.48 -3.70
CA VAL A 107 3.05 -4.38 -3.00
C VAL A 107 3.47 -3.34 -4.01
N LEU A 108 2.82 -2.18 -3.99
CA LEU A 108 3.07 -1.06 -4.87
C LEU A 108 3.96 -0.04 -4.16
N SER A 109 5.11 0.27 -4.75
CA SER A 109 5.94 1.39 -4.29
C SER A 109 5.22 2.69 -4.60
N TYR A 110 5.02 3.53 -3.59
CA TYR A 110 4.22 4.73 -3.68
C TYR A 110 5.04 5.96 -3.27
N ARG A 111 5.02 7.02 -4.08
CA ARG A 111 5.94 8.16 -4.01
C ARG A 111 5.17 9.46 -3.77
N LYS A 112 4.91 9.80 -2.49
CA LYS A 112 4.19 11.03 -2.13
C LYS A 112 4.90 12.29 -2.64
N GLU A 113 6.22 12.25 -2.75
CA GLU A 113 7.09 13.32 -3.21
C GLU A 113 6.93 13.68 -4.68
N TRP A 114 6.30 12.80 -5.47
CA TRP A 114 5.92 13.05 -6.87
C TRP A 114 4.69 13.95 -7.00
N ALA A 115 4.02 14.28 -5.89
CA ALA A 115 2.99 15.31 -5.90
C ALA A 115 3.56 16.67 -6.34
N GLY A 116 2.93 17.26 -7.34
CA GLY A 116 3.33 18.51 -7.99
C GLY A 116 4.46 18.38 -8.99
N THR A 117 4.84 17.18 -9.45
CA THR A 117 5.88 16.99 -10.47
C THR A 117 5.32 16.79 -11.88
N GLY A 118 4.06 17.16 -12.09
CA GLY A 118 3.37 17.12 -13.38
C GLY A 118 2.32 16.00 -13.51
N PRO A 119 1.59 15.97 -14.63
CA PRO A 119 0.44 15.10 -14.81
C PRO A 119 0.79 13.61 -14.88
N TYR A 120 1.94 13.25 -15.46
CA TYR A 120 2.36 11.84 -15.60
C TYR A 120 2.35 11.05 -14.27
N PRO A 121 3.06 11.47 -13.21
CA PRO A 121 3.04 10.75 -11.94
C PRO A 121 1.68 10.84 -11.23
N HIS A 122 0.92 11.91 -11.44
CA HIS A 122 -0.40 12.07 -10.84
C HIS A 122 -1.40 11.06 -11.41
N ILE A 123 -1.43 10.88 -12.74
CA ILE A 123 -2.29 9.88 -13.38
C ILE A 123 -1.85 8.43 -13.10
N GLN A 124 -0.59 8.23 -12.70
CA GLN A 124 -0.09 6.95 -12.18
C GLN A 124 -0.33 6.78 -10.67
N LEU A 125 -1.07 7.69 -10.03
CA LEU A 125 -1.39 7.63 -8.60
C LEU A 125 -0.13 7.58 -7.70
N GLY A 126 0.99 8.14 -8.16
CA GLY A 126 2.27 8.12 -7.45
C GLY A 126 2.91 6.73 -7.37
N VAL A 127 2.37 5.74 -8.09
CA VAL A 127 2.89 4.37 -8.11
C VAL A 127 4.08 4.29 -9.04
N SER A 128 5.23 3.85 -8.52
CA SER A 128 6.48 3.71 -9.29
C SER A 128 6.84 2.27 -9.65
N HIS A 129 6.35 1.30 -8.88
CA HIS A 129 6.77 -0.10 -9.02
C HIS A 129 5.81 -1.07 -8.34
N SER A 130 5.90 -2.35 -8.68
CA SER A 130 5.06 -3.40 -8.12
C SER A 130 5.84 -4.69 -7.87
N ALA A 131 5.61 -5.32 -6.72
CA ALA A 131 6.03 -6.68 -6.37
C ALA A 131 4.83 -7.54 -6.00
N VAL A 132 5.04 -8.86 -6.02
CA VAL A 132 4.19 -9.81 -5.31
C VAL A 132 4.86 -10.21 -4.00
N ALA A 133 4.10 -10.11 -2.90
CA ALA A 133 4.53 -10.57 -1.59
C ALA A 133 4.38 -12.10 -1.49
N PHE A 134 5.34 -12.74 -0.84
CA PHE A 134 5.29 -14.15 -0.50
C PHE A 134 5.85 -14.37 0.91
N ILE A 135 5.48 -15.48 1.55
CA ILE A 135 5.99 -15.85 2.88
C ILE A 135 6.93 -17.02 2.70
N ASP A 136 8.20 -16.84 3.07
CA ASP A 136 9.22 -17.89 2.95
C ASP A 136 9.02 -19.04 3.97
N ASP A 137 9.90 -20.04 3.94
CA ASP A 137 9.81 -21.20 4.85
C ASP A 137 10.25 -20.86 6.27
N GLU A 138 10.93 -19.73 6.46
CA GLU A 138 11.37 -19.21 7.77
C GLU A 138 10.33 -18.27 8.40
N GLY A 139 9.25 -17.95 7.68
CA GLY A 139 8.14 -17.12 8.16
C GLY A 139 8.32 -15.62 7.91
N TYR A 140 9.26 -15.20 7.06
CA TYR A 140 9.44 -13.80 6.69
C TYR A 140 8.59 -13.43 5.48
N ALA A 141 8.06 -12.20 5.48
CA ALA A 141 7.51 -11.58 4.28
C ALA A 141 8.64 -11.13 3.34
N ARG A 142 8.51 -11.50 2.07
CA ARG A 142 9.48 -11.23 1.00
C ARG A 142 8.77 -10.68 -0.24
N ASN A 143 9.53 -10.07 -1.15
CA ASN A 143 9.05 -9.65 -2.46
C ASN A 143 9.65 -10.48 -3.60
N LEU A 144 8.85 -10.68 -4.64
CA LEU A 144 9.30 -11.03 -5.98
C LEU A 144 8.86 -9.93 -6.94
N ASP A 145 9.81 -9.39 -7.70
CA ASP A 145 9.58 -8.34 -8.69
C ASP A 145 10.57 -8.46 -9.87
N LEU A 146 10.71 -7.38 -10.63
CA LEU A 146 11.55 -7.32 -11.82
C LEU A 146 12.13 -5.90 -11.94
N PRO A 147 13.44 -5.73 -12.22
CA PRO A 147 14.40 -6.70 -12.75
C PRO A 147 14.89 -7.76 -11.75
N LEU A 148 15.08 -9.01 -12.21
CA LEU A 148 15.70 -10.09 -11.42
C LEU A 148 17.24 -9.94 -11.32
N ASN A 149 17.70 -8.78 -10.87
CA ASN A 149 19.11 -8.51 -10.61
C ASN A 149 19.42 -8.61 -9.10
N GLU A 150 20.70 -8.46 -8.73
CA GLU A 150 21.18 -8.61 -7.34
C GLU A 150 20.42 -7.75 -6.32
N ASP A 151 20.14 -6.48 -6.65
CA ASP A 151 19.43 -5.52 -5.78
C ASP A 151 18.01 -5.97 -5.42
N TYR A 152 17.34 -6.69 -6.33
CA TYR A 152 15.94 -7.09 -6.15
C TYR A 152 15.77 -8.53 -5.66
N VAL A 153 16.68 -9.43 -6.03
CA VAL A 153 16.55 -10.86 -5.69
C VAL A 153 17.35 -11.25 -4.46
N GLN A 154 18.23 -10.37 -3.95
CA GLN A 154 19.03 -10.63 -2.76
C GLN A 154 18.89 -9.52 -1.72
N ASP A 155 18.96 -9.90 -0.45
CA ASP A 155 19.17 -8.98 0.64
C ASP A 155 20.67 -8.72 0.84
N GLU A 156 21.04 -7.46 1.04
CA GLU A 156 22.44 -7.05 1.22
C GLU A 156 23.10 -7.64 2.47
N ILE A 157 22.31 -7.99 3.51
CA ILE A 157 22.84 -8.40 4.81
C ILE A 157 23.13 -9.90 4.83
N ASP A 158 22.15 -10.73 4.46
CA ASP A 158 22.26 -12.19 4.56
C ASP A 158 22.32 -12.93 3.22
N GLY A 159 22.26 -12.20 2.10
CA GLY A 159 22.23 -12.76 0.75
C GLY A 159 20.95 -13.55 0.44
N GLY A 160 20.00 -13.61 1.38
CA GLY A 160 18.66 -14.19 1.31
C GLY A 160 17.76 -13.49 0.28
N PRO A 161 16.50 -13.90 0.07
CA PRO A 161 15.56 -13.12 -0.73
C PRO A 161 15.37 -11.70 -0.16
N SER A 162 14.99 -10.70 -0.96
CA SER A 162 14.81 -9.33 -0.41
C SER A 162 13.69 -9.26 0.63
N TYR A 163 13.92 -8.51 1.72
CA TYR A 163 12.93 -8.16 2.75
C TYR A 163 12.23 -6.83 2.43
N PHE A 164 11.89 -6.58 1.15
CA PHE A 164 11.56 -5.23 0.65
C PHE A 164 12.71 -4.25 0.94
N SER A 165 13.93 -4.71 0.64
CA SER A 165 15.18 -4.06 1.02
C SER A 165 15.98 -3.53 -0.17
N SER A 166 15.52 -3.72 -1.41
CA SER A 166 16.14 -3.07 -2.58
C SER A 166 16.08 -1.55 -2.46
N ASN A 167 16.98 -0.86 -3.16
CA ASN A 167 17.00 0.61 -3.15
C ASN A 167 15.63 1.19 -3.51
N HIS A 168 14.91 0.55 -4.44
CA HIS A 168 13.59 1.02 -4.85
C HIS A 168 12.57 1.05 -3.70
N TYR A 169 12.61 0.09 -2.77
CA TYR A 169 11.74 0.03 -1.60
C TYR A 169 12.26 0.85 -0.40
N ARG A 170 13.55 1.16 -0.37
CA ARG A 170 14.15 2.02 0.68
C ARG A 170 13.97 3.51 0.39
N GLU A 171 13.98 3.90 -0.87
CA GLU A 171 13.80 5.29 -1.29
C GLU A 171 12.36 5.78 -1.16
N THR A 172 11.39 4.88 -0.99
CA THR A 172 10.01 5.25 -0.67
C THR A 172 9.72 5.00 0.81
N GLU A 173 9.02 5.95 1.43
CA GLU A 173 8.50 5.81 2.79
C GLU A 173 7.17 5.03 2.83
N LEU A 174 6.57 4.71 1.69
CA LEU A 174 5.20 4.21 1.63
C LEU A 174 4.99 3.11 0.59
N LEU A 175 4.35 2.03 1.01
CA LEU A 175 3.99 0.91 0.15
C LEU A 175 2.50 0.64 0.23
N HIS A 176 1.76 0.75 -0.88
CA HIS A 176 0.37 0.29 -0.90
C HIS A 176 0.32 -1.24 -1.03
N VAL A 177 -0.57 -1.86 -0.28
CA VAL A 177 -0.84 -3.30 -0.32
C VAL A 177 -2.22 -3.50 -0.94
N ILE A 178 -2.22 -4.11 -2.13
CA ILE A 178 -3.40 -4.47 -2.88
C ILE A 178 -3.57 -5.99 -2.81
N ARG A 179 -4.71 -6.45 -2.31
CA ARG A 179 -4.99 -7.86 -2.05
C ARG A 179 -5.84 -8.47 -3.16
N PRO A 180 -5.36 -9.49 -3.89
CA PRO A 180 -6.20 -10.21 -4.83
C PRO A 180 -7.22 -11.11 -4.11
N ARG A 181 -8.40 -11.25 -4.72
CA ARG A 181 -9.48 -12.13 -4.26
C ARG A 181 -9.16 -13.60 -4.56
N LEU A 182 -8.27 -14.17 -3.77
CA LEU A 182 -7.81 -15.56 -3.90
C LEU A 182 -8.40 -16.47 -2.82
N THR A 183 -8.77 -17.68 -3.21
CA THR A 183 -9.01 -18.79 -2.27
C THR A 183 -7.72 -19.20 -1.55
N ALA A 184 -7.84 -19.95 -0.45
CA ALA A 184 -6.67 -20.46 0.27
C ALA A 184 -5.74 -21.29 -0.64
N LYS A 185 -6.31 -22.18 -1.46
CA LYS A 185 -5.53 -23.00 -2.40
C LYS A 185 -4.83 -22.18 -3.47
N GLN A 186 -5.53 -21.20 -4.05
CA GLN A 186 -4.92 -20.27 -5.01
C GLN A 186 -3.76 -19.50 -4.39
N ARG A 187 -3.92 -19.08 -3.14
CA ARG A 187 -2.88 -18.39 -2.37
C ARG A 187 -1.65 -19.25 -2.14
N GLU A 188 -1.84 -20.52 -1.77
CA GLU A 188 -0.76 -21.50 -1.65
C GLU A 188 -0.01 -21.69 -2.97
N ASN A 189 -0.74 -21.81 -4.08
CA ASN A 189 -0.17 -21.96 -5.42
C ASN A 189 0.68 -20.73 -5.79
N VAL A 190 0.15 -19.52 -5.60
CA VAL A 190 0.88 -18.26 -5.84
C VAL A 190 2.15 -18.20 -4.99
N ASN A 191 2.07 -18.56 -3.70
CA ASN A 191 3.23 -18.62 -2.81
C ASN A 191 4.30 -19.59 -3.34
N ALA A 192 3.88 -20.77 -3.82
CA ALA A 192 4.78 -21.78 -4.36
C ALA A 192 5.45 -21.33 -5.66
N TRP A 193 4.72 -20.66 -6.57
CA TRP A 193 5.29 -20.08 -7.78
C TRP A 193 6.30 -18.98 -7.48
N ALA A 194 5.98 -18.06 -6.55
CA ALA A 194 6.91 -17.01 -6.14
C ALA A 194 8.21 -17.59 -5.57
N LYS A 195 8.11 -18.61 -4.70
CA LYS A 195 9.26 -19.34 -4.14
C LYS A 195 10.11 -20.03 -5.21
N LEU A 196 9.50 -20.65 -6.22
CA LEU A 196 10.23 -21.28 -7.33
C LEU A 196 10.99 -20.25 -8.16
N LEU A 197 10.33 -19.15 -8.51
CA LEU A 197 10.93 -18.07 -9.30
C LEU A 197 12.10 -17.42 -8.57
N ILE A 198 11.93 -17.03 -7.30
CA ILE A 198 13.01 -16.40 -6.53
C ILE A 198 14.19 -17.34 -6.30
N LYS A 199 13.92 -18.63 -6.04
CA LYS A 199 14.97 -19.65 -5.90
C LYS A 199 15.79 -19.77 -7.18
N GLY A 200 15.11 -19.84 -8.33
CA GLY A 200 15.78 -19.90 -9.63
C GLY A 200 16.57 -18.63 -9.95
N ALA A 201 15.97 -17.46 -9.76
CA ALA A 201 16.63 -16.17 -10.00
C ALA A 201 17.92 -16.02 -9.18
N ARG A 202 17.89 -16.49 -7.92
CA ARG A 202 19.04 -16.44 -7.00
C ARG A 202 20.14 -17.45 -7.34
N ALA A 203 19.84 -18.55 -8.03
CA ALA A 203 20.82 -19.61 -8.33
C ALA A 203 22.09 -19.09 -9.03
N LYS A 204 21.97 -18.01 -9.84
CA LYS A 204 23.11 -17.32 -10.46
C LYS A 204 24.10 -16.76 -9.44
N PHE A 205 23.59 -16.24 -8.32
CA PHE A 205 24.35 -15.45 -7.37
C PHE A 205 24.92 -16.30 -6.22
N VAL A 206 24.28 -17.43 -5.89
CA VAL A 206 24.68 -18.27 -4.74
C VAL A 206 25.61 -19.46 -5.08
N LYS A 207 26.23 -19.50 -6.27
CA LYS A 207 27.06 -20.64 -6.76
C LYS A 207 26.38 -22.02 -6.60
N ALA A 208 25.05 -22.07 -6.49
CA ALA A 208 24.28 -23.29 -6.28
C ALA A 208 23.34 -23.53 -7.47
N ALA A 209 23.67 -24.54 -8.28
CA ALA A 209 22.82 -25.27 -9.21
C ALA A 209 21.94 -24.50 -10.24
N ASN A 210 22.41 -24.45 -11.49
CA ASN A 210 21.73 -24.88 -12.73
C ASN A 210 20.27 -24.53 -13.11
N GLN A 211 19.49 -23.68 -12.43
CA GLN A 211 18.09 -23.47 -12.86
C GLN A 211 17.59 -22.03 -12.77
N VAL A 212 16.93 -21.60 -13.86
CA VAL A 212 16.60 -20.24 -14.34
C VAL A 212 17.81 -19.50 -14.92
N TYR A 213 17.92 -19.52 -16.26
CA TYR A 213 19.05 -18.91 -16.94
C TYR A 213 18.91 -17.38 -16.87
N PRO A 214 19.93 -16.67 -16.35
CA PRO A 214 20.01 -15.21 -16.43
C PRO A 214 19.92 -14.81 -17.91
N GLY A 215 18.86 -14.10 -18.28
CA GLY A 215 18.57 -13.72 -19.67
C GLY A 215 17.26 -14.27 -20.23
N GLN A 216 16.56 -15.18 -19.53
CA GLN A 216 15.25 -15.69 -20.02
C GLN A 216 14.09 -14.80 -19.60
N ILE A 217 14.18 -14.21 -18.42
CA ILE A 217 13.23 -13.20 -17.92
C ILE A 217 13.97 -11.87 -17.95
N GLY A 218 13.57 -10.99 -18.84
CA GLY A 218 14.17 -9.67 -19.02
C GLY A 218 13.27 -8.57 -18.44
N PHE A 219 13.86 -7.44 -18.09
CA PHE A 219 13.08 -6.23 -17.80
C PHE A 219 12.82 -5.48 -19.11
N ASN A 220 11.54 -5.23 -19.40
CA ASN A 220 11.15 -4.41 -20.53
C ASN A 220 11.13 -2.94 -20.11
N GLN A 221 11.95 -2.11 -20.76
CA GLN A 221 12.00 -0.66 -20.49
C GLN A 221 11.08 0.14 -21.43
N ASP A 222 10.54 -0.49 -22.48
CA ASP A 222 9.65 0.14 -23.43
C ASP A 222 8.20 -0.02 -22.96
N TYR A 223 7.75 0.92 -22.13
CA TYR A 223 6.40 0.94 -21.56
C TYR A 223 5.27 1.06 -22.59
N LEU A 224 5.60 1.37 -23.86
CA LEU A 224 4.63 1.38 -24.96
C LEU A 224 4.49 0.02 -25.65
N LYS A 225 5.38 -0.93 -25.36
CA LYS A 225 5.39 -2.28 -25.95
C LYS A 225 5.25 -3.35 -24.86
N PRO A 226 4.06 -3.51 -24.24
CA PRO A 226 3.83 -4.59 -23.28
C PRO A 226 4.13 -5.97 -23.87
N GLN A 227 4.36 -6.93 -22.98
CA GLN A 227 4.59 -8.33 -23.34
C GLN A 227 3.34 -8.94 -24.00
N ILE A 228 2.17 -8.38 -23.71
CA ILE A 228 0.91 -8.65 -24.39
C ILE A 228 0.99 -8.19 -25.85
N LYS A 229 1.12 -9.14 -26.77
CA LYS A 229 1.23 -8.85 -28.20
C LYS A 229 -0.13 -8.86 -28.88
N GLY A 230 -0.56 -7.68 -29.31
CA GLY A 230 -1.66 -7.52 -30.27
C GLY A 230 -3.07 -7.55 -29.66
N LYS A 231 -4.07 -7.51 -30.56
CA LYS A 231 -5.49 -7.52 -30.21
C LYS A 231 -6.05 -8.92 -29.96
N ASP A 232 -5.23 -9.97 -30.09
CA ASP A 232 -5.66 -11.37 -29.93
C ASP A 232 -5.60 -11.77 -28.45
N PRO A 233 -6.76 -11.84 -27.75
CA PRO A 233 -6.79 -12.16 -26.34
C PRO A 233 -6.33 -13.58 -26.03
N SER A 234 -6.24 -14.46 -27.04
CA SER A 234 -5.76 -15.82 -26.86
C SER A 234 -4.27 -15.89 -26.53
N GLN A 235 -3.50 -14.85 -26.82
CA GLN A 235 -2.03 -14.81 -26.63
C GLN A 235 -1.60 -14.14 -25.31
N TYR A 236 -2.53 -13.58 -24.54
CA TYR A 236 -2.21 -12.78 -23.35
C TYR A 236 -1.49 -13.59 -22.26
N LEU A 237 -1.75 -14.89 -22.20
CA LEU A 237 -1.16 -15.80 -21.23
C LEU A 237 0.11 -16.50 -21.72
N ASP A 238 0.62 -16.18 -22.92
CA ASP A 238 1.83 -16.81 -23.46
C ASP A 238 3.06 -16.45 -22.62
N GLY A 239 3.14 -15.21 -22.12
CA GLY A 239 4.19 -14.78 -21.18
C GLY A 239 4.12 -15.51 -19.85
N THR A 240 2.91 -15.66 -19.32
CA THR A 240 2.65 -16.41 -18.10
C THR A 240 2.98 -17.88 -18.25
N PHE A 241 2.65 -18.48 -19.40
CA PHE A 241 2.99 -19.86 -19.72
C PHE A 241 4.50 -20.04 -19.79
N ASN A 242 5.19 -19.14 -20.49
CA ASN A 242 6.65 -19.12 -20.57
C ASN A 242 7.30 -18.92 -19.19
N LEU A 243 6.74 -18.06 -18.35
CA LEU A 243 7.20 -17.84 -16.97
C LEU A 243 7.12 -19.14 -16.15
N GLY A 244 5.99 -19.84 -16.19
CA GLY A 244 5.83 -21.14 -15.54
C GLY A 244 6.81 -22.19 -16.05
N ARG A 245 7.04 -22.24 -17.37
CA ARG A 245 8.06 -23.12 -17.98
C ARG A 245 9.46 -22.80 -17.51
N ILE A 246 9.82 -21.53 -17.41
CA ILE A 246 11.13 -21.09 -16.92
C ILE A 246 11.29 -21.50 -15.45
N ALA A 247 10.30 -21.21 -14.60
CA ALA A 247 10.32 -21.54 -13.18
C ALA A 247 10.47 -23.06 -12.91
N LEU A 248 9.89 -23.90 -13.77
CA LEU A 248 10.00 -25.36 -13.69
C LEU A 248 11.24 -25.95 -14.40
N GLY A 249 12.11 -25.12 -14.98
CA GLY A 249 13.29 -25.58 -15.71
C GLY A 249 13.03 -26.14 -17.12
N TYR A 250 11.81 -25.99 -17.65
CA TYR A 250 11.44 -26.36 -19.04
C TYR A 250 11.64 -25.22 -20.05
N GLY A 251 12.21 -24.10 -19.59
CA GLY A 251 12.37 -22.88 -20.36
C GLY A 251 13.60 -22.82 -21.25
N ASN A 252 14.43 -23.87 -21.37
CA ASN A 252 15.72 -23.86 -22.08
C ASN A 252 15.73 -23.31 -23.52
N ARG A 253 14.57 -23.17 -24.19
CA ARG A 253 14.41 -22.56 -25.52
C ARG A 253 13.81 -21.16 -25.52
N ILE A 254 13.52 -20.61 -24.34
CA ILE A 254 12.94 -19.28 -24.15
C ILE A 254 14.11 -18.34 -23.84
N SER A 255 14.38 -17.40 -24.75
CA SER A 255 15.54 -16.50 -24.66
C SER A 255 15.17 -15.04 -24.43
N ASN A 256 13.87 -14.70 -24.32
CA ASN A 256 13.44 -13.32 -24.13
C ASN A 256 11.96 -13.21 -23.68
N ASN A 257 11.67 -13.62 -22.44
CA ASN A 257 10.39 -13.33 -21.78
C ASN A 257 10.49 -11.98 -21.04
N ALA A 258 10.73 -10.91 -21.80
CA ALA A 258 10.83 -9.57 -21.24
C ALA A 258 9.44 -9.04 -20.86
N MET A 259 9.33 -8.48 -19.66
CA MET A 259 8.07 -7.98 -19.12
C MET A 259 8.32 -6.76 -18.20
N PHE A 260 7.28 -6.03 -17.84
CA PHE A 260 7.33 -5.00 -16.78
C PHE A 260 7.31 -5.65 -15.38
N CYS A 261 7.65 -4.87 -14.34
CA CYS A 261 7.47 -5.31 -12.95
C CYS A 261 6.02 -5.72 -12.66
N SER A 262 5.07 -4.97 -13.19
CA SER A 262 3.63 -5.22 -13.08
C SER A 262 3.14 -6.40 -13.90
N GLU A 263 3.74 -6.66 -15.05
CA GLU A 263 3.44 -7.87 -15.85
C GLU A 263 3.97 -9.14 -15.15
N MET A 264 5.11 -9.08 -14.47
CA MET A 264 5.59 -10.18 -13.62
C MET A 264 4.58 -10.48 -12.51
N VAL A 265 4.12 -9.46 -11.78
CA VAL A 265 3.09 -9.61 -10.75
C VAL A 265 1.82 -10.23 -11.34
N TRP A 266 1.32 -9.68 -12.45
CA TRP A 266 0.13 -10.17 -13.11
C TRP A 266 0.27 -11.64 -13.56
N SER A 267 1.41 -12.01 -14.13
CA SER A 267 1.69 -13.39 -14.56
C SER A 267 1.73 -14.36 -13.39
N VAL A 268 2.38 -13.99 -12.27
CA VAL A 268 2.41 -14.85 -11.07
C VAL A 268 1.00 -15.05 -10.50
N LEU A 269 0.18 -14.00 -10.44
CA LEU A 269 -1.21 -14.11 -9.99
C LEU A 269 -2.10 -14.90 -10.96
N SER A 270 -1.78 -14.89 -12.24
CA SER A 270 -2.50 -15.67 -13.26
C SER A 270 -2.17 -17.17 -13.21
N LEU A 271 -1.11 -17.57 -12.48
CA LEU A 271 -0.79 -18.98 -12.20
C LEU A 271 -1.52 -19.53 -10.97
N ARG A 272 -2.42 -18.77 -10.33
CA ARG A 272 -3.12 -19.15 -9.08
C ARG A 272 -3.85 -20.50 -9.14
N ASP A 273 -4.37 -20.87 -10.31
CA ASP A 273 -5.12 -22.11 -10.51
C ASP A 273 -4.24 -23.30 -10.92
N CYS A 274 -2.93 -23.05 -11.11
CA CYS A 274 -1.94 -24.08 -11.39
C CYS A 274 -1.14 -24.42 -10.14
N ASP A 275 -1.19 -25.67 -9.69
CA ASP A 275 -0.33 -26.16 -8.60
C ASP A 275 1.03 -26.59 -9.20
N PRO A 276 2.15 -25.92 -8.87
CA PRO A 276 3.44 -26.25 -9.47
C PRO A 276 3.95 -27.65 -9.09
N LYS A 277 3.40 -28.32 -8.08
CA LYS A 277 3.76 -29.70 -7.72
C LYS A 277 2.95 -30.73 -8.51
N VAL A 278 1.71 -30.41 -8.88
CA VAL A 278 0.79 -31.33 -9.56
C VAL A 278 0.83 -31.12 -11.07
N ASP A 279 0.78 -29.87 -11.52
CA ASP A 279 0.61 -29.51 -12.94
C ASP A 279 1.93 -29.38 -13.70
N ALA A 280 3.08 -29.56 -13.04
CA ALA A 280 4.40 -29.37 -13.63
C ALA A 280 4.58 -30.11 -14.97
N ALA A 281 4.09 -31.35 -15.07
CA ALA A 281 4.22 -32.14 -16.30
C ALA A 281 3.50 -31.49 -17.49
N SER A 282 2.37 -30.81 -17.27
CA SER A 282 1.59 -30.16 -18.32
C SER A 282 2.30 -28.94 -18.91
N PHE A 283 3.25 -28.33 -18.18
CA PHE A 283 4.07 -27.23 -18.70
C PHE A 283 5.19 -27.67 -19.67
N LYS A 284 5.46 -28.97 -19.82
CA LYS A 284 6.45 -29.47 -20.80
C LYS A 284 5.98 -29.35 -22.25
N GLY A 285 4.65 -29.33 -22.46
CA GLY A 285 4.03 -29.29 -23.77
C GLY A 285 4.21 -27.96 -24.51
N LYS A 286 3.70 -27.92 -25.75
CA LYS A 286 3.58 -26.67 -26.52
C LYS A 286 2.29 -25.91 -26.19
N GLU A 287 1.29 -26.62 -25.69
CA GLU A 287 -0.02 -26.07 -25.34
C GLU A 287 -0.04 -25.65 -23.88
N ARG A 288 -0.83 -24.62 -23.58
CA ARG A 288 -1.04 -24.17 -22.21
C ARG A 288 -1.74 -25.26 -21.40
N PRO A 289 -1.34 -25.49 -20.13
CA PRO A 289 -2.05 -26.41 -19.25
C PRO A 289 -3.48 -25.95 -19.04
N LYS A 290 -4.40 -26.87 -18.69
CA LYS A 290 -5.82 -26.54 -18.49
C LYS A 290 -6.05 -25.41 -17.47
N CYS A 291 -5.23 -25.36 -16.42
CA CYS A 291 -5.26 -24.29 -15.41
C CYS A 291 -4.87 -22.90 -15.96
N LEU A 292 -4.37 -22.79 -17.18
CA LEU A 292 -3.95 -21.56 -17.88
C LEU A 292 -4.51 -21.47 -19.32
N ALA A 293 -5.45 -22.36 -19.68
CA ALA A 293 -5.85 -22.53 -21.07
C ALA A 293 -6.78 -21.43 -21.56
N ASP A 294 -7.55 -20.80 -20.66
CA ASP A 294 -8.53 -19.79 -21.01
C ASP A 294 -8.28 -18.45 -20.29
N ARG A 295 -9.01 -17.43 -20.73
CA ARG A 295 -8.92 -16.07 -20.18
C ARG A 295 -9.40 -15.93 -18.74
N LYS A 296 -10.10 -16.91 -18.18
CA LYS A 296 -10.50 -16.88 -16.77
C LYS A 296 -9.30 -17.08 -15.85
N ALA A 297 -8.18 -17.59 -16.38
CA ALA A 297 -6.92 -17.65 -15.64
C ALA A 297 -6.27 -16.27 -15.45
N GLU A 298 -6.62 -15.26 -16.26
CA GLU A 298 -6.22 -13.87 -16.00
C GLU A 298 -6.74 -13.45 -14.62
N ILE A 299 -5.93 -12.72 -13.84
CA ILE A 299 -6.41 -12.15 -12.58
C ILE A 299 -7.39 -11.00 -12.85
N PHE A 300 -7.09 -10.16 -13.85
CA PHE A 300 -7.98 -9.16 -14.45
C PHE A 300 -7.48 -8.85 -15.89
N PRO A 301 -8.33 -8.35 -16.80
CA PRO A 301 -7.94 -8.03 -18.18
C PRO A 301 -6.98 -6.83 -18.26
N PRO A 302 -6.18 -6.68 -19.33
CA PRO A 302 -5.33 -5.51 -19.47
C PRO A 302 -6.18 -4.25 -19.62
N LEU A 303 -5.67 -3.13 -19.11
CA LEU A 303 -6.43 -1.88 -19.12
C LEU A 303 -6.05 -1.04 -20.35
N PRO A 304 -7.03 -0.48 -21.08
CA PRO A 304 -6.76 0.55 -22.07
C PRO A 304 -6.26 1.83 -21.41
N LEU A 305 -5.79 2.81 -22.19
CA LEU A 305 -5.45 4.12 -21.64
C LEU A 305 -6.64 4.73 -20.89
N LEU A 306 -7.78 4.84 -21.58
CA LEU A 306 -9.06 5.31 -21.03
C LEU A 306 -10.11 4.21 -21.09
N GLY A 307 -10.78 3.98 -19.96
CA GLY A 307 -11.85 3.01 -19.84
C GLY A 307 -13.22 3.64 -20.08
N SER A 308 -14.27 2.83 -20.04
CA SER A 308 -15.65 3.29 -20.14
C SER A 308 -16.29 3.57 -18.78
N ILE A 309 -15.64 3.23 -17.65
CA ILE A 309 -16.25 3.33 -16.31
C ILE A 309 -16.69 4.74 -15.93
N LEU A 310 -15.97 5.77 -16.38
CA LEU A 310 -16.31 7.17 -16.09
C LEU A 310 -17.41 7.71 -17.02
N THR A 311 -17.59 7.13 -18.21
CA THR A 311 -18.56 7.57 -19.21
C THR A 311 -19.87 6.77 -19.18
N ASP A 312 -19.81 5.55 -18.66
CA ASP A 312 -20.93 4.61 -18.59
C ASP A 312 -20.91 3.83 -17.25
N PRO A 313 -21.03 4.53 -16.10
CA PRO A 313 -20.85 3.92 -14.78
C PRO A 313 -21.95 2.91 -14.40
N ASN A 314 -23.08 2.92 -15.11
CA ASN A 314 -24.21 2.02 -14.87
C ASN A 314 -24.09 0.70 -15.65
N ASN A 315 -23.16 0.62 -16.60
CA ASN A 315 -22.95 -0.59 -17.36
C ASN A 315 -22.05 -1.55 -16.58
N PRO A 316 -22.55 -2.76 -16.24
CA PRO A 316 -21.78 -3.72 -15.44
C PRO A 316 -20.60 -4.36 -16.18
N ALA A 317 -20.47 -4.08 -17.49
CA ALA A 317 -19.32 -4.44 -18.31
C ALA A 317 -18.37 -3.25 -18.55
N ALA A 318 -18.66 -2.07 -18.01
CA ALA A 318 -17.76 -0.94 -18.10
C ALA A 318 -16.45 -1.25 -17.39
N ARG A 319 -15.33 -0.81 -17.98
CA ARG A 319 -13.99 -1.12 -17.47
C ARG A 319 -13.24 0.16 -17.16
N PRO A 320 -12.36 0.17 -16.15
CA PRO A 320 -11.49 1.29 -15.92
C PRO A 320 -10.34 1.30 -16.95
N GLY A 321 -9.83 2.49 -17.25
CA GLY A 321 -8.58 2.70 -17.96
C GLY A 321 -7.43 2.94 -17.00
N MET A 322 -6.21 2.80 -17.50
CA MET A 322 -4.98 3.00 -16.72
C MET A 322 -4.90 4.36 -16.05
N VAL A 323 -5.46 5.40 -16.67
CA VAL A 323 -5.35 6.78 -16.17
C VAL A 323 -6.64 7.28 -15.53
N ASP A 324 -7.68 6.46 -15.39
CA ASP A 324 -8.98 6.87 -14.84
C ASP A 324 -8.94 7.07 -13.30
N GLY A 325 -7.92 6.51 -12.63
CA GLY A 325 -7.80 6.46 -11.16
C GLY A 325 -8.04 7.78 -10.43
N PRO A 326 -7.33 8.89 -10.77
CA PRO A 326 -7.52 10.17 -10.09
C PRO A 326 -8.95 10.70 -10.20
N MET A 327 -9.60 10.48 -11.35
CA MET A 327 -10.97 10.92 -11.58
C MET A 327 -11.97 10.03 -10.83
N MET A 328 -11.72 8.72 -10.75
CA MET A 328 -12.50 7.81 -9.91
C MET A 328 -12.44 8.23 -8.43
N LEU A 329 -11.26 8.63 -7.94
CA LEU A 329 -11.08 9.15 -6.57
C LEU A 329 -11.82 10.48 -6.37
N LEU A 330 -11.72 11.40 -7.32
CA LEU A 330 -12.40 12.69 -7.26
C LEU A 330 -13.93 12.53 -7.24
N GLN A 331 -14.48 11.60 -8.02
CA GLN A 331 -15.91 11.25 -8.01
C GLN A 331 -16.33 10.57 -6.69
N ALA A 332 -15.54 9.62 -6.19
CA ALA A 332 -15.81 8.95 -4.91
C ALA A 332 -15.82 9.93 -3.74
N TYR A 333 -15.02 10.98 -3.82
CA TYR A 333 -14.95 12.05 -2.84
C TYR A 333 -16.12 13.04 -2.91
N LYS A 334 -16.83 13.12 -4.05
CA LYS A 334 -17.96 14.03 -4.29
C LYS A 334 -17.61 15.51 -4.09
N SER A 335 -16.44 15.93 -4.59
CA SER A 335 -15.96 17.31 -4.49
C SER A 335 -17.03 18.36 -4.81
N ALA A 336 -17.14 19.40 -3.97
CA ALA A 336 -17.97 20.58 -4.23
C ALA A 336 -17.43 21.44 -5.39
N ASP A 337 -16.12 21.37 -5.65
CA ASP A 337 -15.45 21.97 -6.80
C ASP A 337 -14.62 20.91 -7.54
N PRO A 338 -15.27 20.09 -8.38
CA PRO A 338 -14.57 19.05 -9.14
C PRO A 338 -13.58 19.65 -10.15
N MET A 339 -13.79 20.88 -10.62
CA MET A 339 -12.88 21.52 -11.57
C MET A 339 -11.55 21.88 -10.92
N ALA A 340 -11.55 22.41 -9.69
CA ALA A 340 -10.31 22.64 -8.94
C ALA A 340 -9.54 21.34 -8.67
N GLY A 341 -10.23 20.25 -8.36
CA GLY A 341 -9.59 18.93 -8.22
C GLY A 341 -8.93 18.46 -9.52
N ILE A 342 -9.58 18.67 -10.67
CA ILE A 342 -8.97 18.38 -11.97
C ILE A 342 -7.72 19.25 -12.20
N GLU A 343 -7.75 20.53 -11.86
CA GLU A 343 -6.56 21.39 -11.95
C GLU A 343 -5.41 20.85 -11.10
N ASP A 344 -5.67 20.39 -9.88
CA ASP A 344 -4.65 19.78 -9.01
C ASP A 344 -4.01 18.54 -9.64
N ILE A 345 -4.79 17.69 -10.31
CA ILE A 345 -4.28 16.49 -11.01
C ILE A 345 -3.32 16.86 -12.15
N PHE A 346 -3.57 17.95 -12.87
CA PHE A 346 -2.73 18.37 -14.01
C PHE A 346 -1.68 19.42 -13.66
N LYS A 347 -1.55 19.77 -12.38
CA LYS A 347 -0.60 20.77 -11.90
C LYS A 347 0.85 20.28 -12.01
N ASP A 348 1.71 21.13 -12.56
CA ASP A 348 3.17 20.97 -12.50
C ASP A 348 3.77 22.16 -11.75
N ASP A 349 4.34 21.90 -10.57
CA ASP A 349 5.05 22.90 -9.76
C ASP A 349 6.55 23.00 -10.15
N ASN A 350 6.96 22.45 -11.31
CA ASN A 350 8.34 22.34 -11.77
C ASN A 350 9.26 21.57 -10.80
N LYS A 351 8.71 20.53 -10.16
CA LYS A 351 9.43 19.69 -9.16
C LYS A 351 10.00 18.39 -9.77
N GLN A 352 10.17 18.32 -11.09
CA GLN A 352 10.53 17.11 -11.84
C GLN A 352 11.81 16.39 -11.33
N GLY A 353 12.73 17.12 -10.68
CA GLY A 353 13.93 16.55 -10.05
C GLY A 353 13.69 15.53 -8.94
N ARG A 354 12.43 15.30 -8.53
CA ARG A 354 12.04 14.29 -7.53
C ARG A 354 11.69 12.92 -8.12
N MET A 355 11.51 12.83 -9.44
CA MET A 355 11.32 11.54 -10.12
C MET A 355 12.67 10.88 -10.44
N SER A 356 12.70 9.54 -10.49
CA SER A 356 13.90 8.84 -10.96
C SER A 356 14.16 9.13 -12.45
N SER A 357 15.39 8.94 -12.90
CA SER A 357 15.79 9.22 -14.30
C SER A 357 14.93 8.46 -15.33
N GLY A 358 14.56 7.21 -15.04
CA GLY A 358 13.68 6.42 -15.90
C GLY A 358 12.26 7.00 -16.01
N HIS A 359 11.65 7.41 -14.90
CA HIS A 359 10.31 8.01 -14.91
C HIS A 359 10.31 9.39 -15.56
N ASN A 360 11.37 10.18 -15.35
CA ASN A 360 11.58 11.44 -16.07
C ASN A 360 11.66 11.21 -17.59
N ALA A 361 12.40 10.18 -18.04
CA ALA A 361 12.50 9.85 -19.46
C ALA A 361 11.14 9.47 -20.06
N VAL A 362 10.33 8.67 -19.36
CA VAL A 362 8.97 8.32 -19.80
C VAL A 362 8.09 9.57 -19.84
N SER A 363 8.06 10.37 -18.77
CA SER A 363 7.28 11.62 -18.71
C SER A 363 7.62 12.56 -19.87
N ASN A 364 8.91 12.72 -20.19
CA ASN A 364 9.39 13.59 -21.26
C ASN A 364 9.14 13.03 -22.67
N ALA A 365 8.97 11.72 -22.81
CA ALA A 365 8.65 11.09 -24.09
C ALA A 365 7.16 11.22 -24.45
N LEU A 366 6.30 11.56 -23.47
CA LEU A 366 4.88 11.77 -23.68
C LEU A 366 4.60 13.20 -24.19
N PRO A 367 3.81 13.37 -25.27
CA PRO A 367 3.55 14.68 -25.83
C PRO A 367 2.65 15.51 -24.89
N PRO A 368 2.93 16.81 -24.68
CA PRO A 368 2.10 17.69 -23.88
C PRO A 368 0.61 17.72 -24.31
N GLU A 369 0.36 17.54 -25.61
CA GLU A 369 -0.98 17.51 -26.19
C GLU A 369 -1.82 16.34 -25.64
N LEU A 370 -1.19 15.21 -25.30
CA LEU A 370 -1.88 14.08 -24.68
C LEU A 370 -2.42 14.49 -23.30
N PHE A 371 -1.62 15.17 -22.47
CA PHE A 371 -2.07 15.62 -21.16
C PHE A 371 -3.12 16.72 -21.24
N ALA A 372 -3.01 17.63 -22.22
CA ALA A 372 -4.05 18.62 -22.50
C ALA A 372 -5.39 17.95 -22.87
N ALA A 373 -5.35 16.93 -23.73
CA ALA A 373 -6.54 16.18 -24.11
C ALA A 373 -7.12 15.37 -22.94
N LEU A 374 -6.28 14.72 -22.13
CA LEU A 374 -6.71 14.02 -20.91
C LEU A 374 -7.40 14.96 -19.92
N LYS A 375 -6.88 16.17 -19.76
CA LYS A 375 -7.50 17.21 -18.93
C LYS A 375 -8.88 17.59 -19.45
N GLN A 376 -9.01 17.81 -20.76
CA GLN A 376 -10.31 18.10 -21.39
C GLN A 376 -11.30 16.94 -21.21
N TYR A 377 -10.84 15.70 -21.31
CA TYR A 377 -11.66 14.52 -21.02
C TYR A 377 -12.15 14.51 -19.57
N PHE A 378 -11.29 14.76 -18.58
CA PHE A 378 -11.72 14.82 -17.17
C PHE A 378 -12.72 15.95 -16.95
N GLN A 379 -12.49 17.13 -17.52
CA GLN A 379 -13.46 18.24 -17.48
C GLN A 379 -14.80 17.83 -18.11
N ALA A 380 -14.78 17.13 -19.25
CA ALA A 380 -15.97 16.63 -19.90
C ALA A 380 -16.74 15.62 -19.03
N THR A 381 -16.06 14.75 -18.27
CA THR A 381 -16.71 13.79 -17.36
C THR A 381 -17.53 14.47 -16.25
N VAL A 382 -17.17 15.70 -15.88
CA VAL A 382 -17.90 16.51 -14.91
C VAL A 382 -19.09 17.23 -15.55
N VAL A 383 -18.97 17.62 -16.81
CA VAL A 383 -19.98 18.43 -17.52
C VAL A 383 -21.10 17.57 -18.10
N SER A 384 -20.77 16.54 -18.89
CA SER A 384 -21.77 15.71 -19.57
C SER A 384 -21.19 14.34 -19.98
N PRO A 385 -21.94 13.24 -19.78
CA PRO A 385 -21.54 11.92 -20.27
C PRO A 385 -21.28 11.88 -21.78
N GLU A 386 -22.08 12.58 -22.59
CA GLU A 386 -21.93 12.62 -24.06
C GLU A 386 -20.61 13.27 -24.48
N GLN A 387 -20.26 14.41 -23.86
CA GLN A 387 -18.98 15.08 -24.14
C GLN A 387 -17.80 14.20 -23.71
N ALA A 388 -17.92 13.51 -22.58
CA ALA A 388 -16.90 12.60 -22.08
C ALA A 388 -16.69 11.40 -23.03
N VAL A 389 -17.77 10.83 -23.58
CA VAL A 389 -17.68 9.75 -24.60
C VAL A 389 -16.91 10.24 -25.83
N LEU A 390 -17.28 11.41 -26.37
CA LEU A 390 -16.61 11.96 -27.56
C LEU A 390 -15.12 12.22 -27.31
N ALA A 391 -14.78 12.85 -26.18
CA ALA A 391 -13.39 13.11 -25.81
C ALA A 391 -12.59 11.81 -25.61
N ARG A 392 -13.20 10.79 -24.98
CA ARG A 392 -12.58 9.48 -24.78
C ARG A 392 -12.26 8.80 -26.11
N GLU A 393 -13.19 8.83 -27.06
CA GLU A 393 -13.00 8.21 -28.39
C GLU A 393 -11.88 8.89 -29.18
N GLN A 394 -11.82 10.23 -29.14
CA GLN A 394 -10.75 11.01 -29.78
C GLN A 394 -9.38 10.68 -29.19
N ILE A 395 -9.25 10.67 -27.85
CA ILE A 395 -7.98 10.36 -27.19
C ILE A 395 -7.57 8.91 -27.43
N SER A 396 -8.52 7.97 -27.39
CA SER A 396 -8.23 6.56 -27.65
C SER A 396 -7.72 6.33 -29.08
N ALA A 397 -8.28 7.05 -30.07
CA ALA A 397 -7.79 7.02 -31.44
C ALA A 397 -6.37 7.61 -31.56
N GLN A 398 -6.10 8.75 -30.92
CA GLN A 398 -4.76 9.35 -30.87
C GLN A 398 -3.74 8.45 -30.16
N ALA A 399 -4.12 7.84 -29.04
CA ALA A 399 -3.27 6.93 -28.30
C ALA A 399 -2.88 5.71 -29.16
N ALA A 400 -3.84 5.17 -29.91
CA ALA A 400 -3.59 4.07 -30.83
C ALA A 400 -2.59 4.45 -31.96
N THR A 401 -2.63 5.67 -32.49
CA THR A 401 -1.64 6.11 -33.51
C THR A 401 -0.25 6.31 -32.93
N MET A 402 -0.15 6.61 -31.63
CA MET A 402 1.11 6.69 -30.89
C MET A 402 1.65 5.32 -30.45
N GLY A 403 0.92 4.22 -30.73
CA GLY A 403 1.31 2.87 -30.35
C GLY A 403 0.97 2.49 -28.91
N PHE A 404 0.15 3.27 -28.20
CA PHE A 404 -0.41 2.81 -26.93
C PHE A 404 -1.30 1.60 -27.17
N SER A 405 -1.03 0.55 -26.41
CA SER A 405 -1.84 -0.66 -26.33
C SER A 405 -2.30 -0.86 -24.90
N GLU A 406 -3.30 -1.74 -24.73
CA GLU A 406 -3.72 -2.16 -23.40
C GLU A 406 -2.53 -2.81 -22.69
N ASN A 407 -2.35 -2.51 -21.40
CA ASN A 407 -1.25 -3.07 -20.63
C ASN A 407 -1.61 -3.23 -19.14
N TYR A 408 -0.67 -3.80 -18.40
CA TYR A 408 -0.70 -3.88 -16.94
C TYR A 408 0.28 -2.88 -16.35
N ALA A 409 -0.01 -1.57 -16.36
CA ALA A 409 0.80 -0.60 -15.62
C ALA A 409 0.73 -0.90 -14.11
N PRO A 410 1.76 -0.54 -13.31
CA PRO A 410 1.68 -0.68 -11.84
C PRO A 410 0.44 -0.01 -11.24
N ALA A 411 0.02 1.15 -11.77
CA ALA A 411 -1.21 1.83 -11.37
C ALA A 411 -2.49 1.02 -11.66
N SER A 412 -2.49 0.11 -12.64
CA SER A 412 -3.67 -0.70 -12.99
C SER A 412 -4.17 -1.55 -11.82
N PHE A 413 -3.29 -1.97 -10.91
CA PHE A 413 -3.67 -2.75 -9.72
C PHE A 413 -4.51 -1.94 -8.74
N ILE A 414 -4.08 -0.72 -8.42
CA ILE A 414 -4.83 0.17 -7.54
C ILE A 414 -6.09 0.71 -8.22
N VAL A 415 -6.06 0.95 -9.54
CA VAL A 415 -7.25 1.32 -10.32
C VAL A 415 -8.31 0.21 -10.31
N ASN A 416 -7.92 -1.06 -10.46
CA ASN A 416 -8.88 -2.16 -10.31
C ASN A 416 -9.44 -2.23 -8.88
N ALA A 417 -8.61 -1.96 -7.86
CA ALA A 417 -9.06 -1.90 -6.47
C ALA A 417 -10.06 -0.78 -6.18
N LEU A 418 -10.08 0.29 -6.99
CA LEU A 418 -11.05 1.39 -6.92
C LEU A 418 -12.44 1.04 -7.46
N LEU A 419 -12.61 -0.10 -8.13
CA LEU A 419 -13.93 -0.52 -8.58
C LEU A 419 -14.88 -0.78 -7.39
N PRO A 420 -16.20 -0.61 -7.55
CA PRO A 420 -17.18 -1.01 -6.53
C PRO A 420 -17.04 -2.50 -6.17
N SER A 421 -17.26 -2.86 -4.90
CA SER A 421 -17.05 -4.23 -4.39
C SER A 421 -17.82 -5.32 -5.16
N ASN A 422 -18.98 -4.98 -5.72
CA ASN A 422 -19.87 -5.83 -6.50
C ASN A 422 -19.66 -5.74 -8.03
N HIS A 423 -18.65 -4.99 -8.50
CA HIS A 423 -18.36 -4.85 -9.92
C HIS A 423 -17.78 -6.16 -10.49
N ASN A 424 -18.22 -6.56 -11.69
CA ASN A 424 -17.84 -7.85 -12.30
C ASN A 424 -16.34 -8.00 -12.56
N GLU A 425 -15.68 -6.89 -12.86
CA GLU A 425 -14.23 -6.84 -13.16
C GLU A 425 -13.37 -6.61 -11.90
N LYS A 426 -13.96 -6.52 -10.70
CA LYS A 426 -13.20 -6.31 -9.47
C LYS A 426 -12.53 -7.61 -9.01
N ALA A 427 -11.23 -7.68 -9.23
CA ALA A 427 -10.38 -8.80 -8.83
C ALA A 427 -9.50 -8.49 -7.61
N LEU A 428 -9.30 -7.20 -7.34
CA LEU A 428 -8.38 -6.70 -6.33
C LEU A 428 -9.11 -5.81 -5.34
N ASP A 429 -8.68 -5.85 -4.08
CA ASP A 429 -9.16 -4.96 -3.02
C ASP A 429 -7.96 -4.23 -2.41
N TYR A 430 -8.17 -3.00 -1.95
CA TYR A 430 -7.12 -2.29 -1.20
C TYR A 430 -7.10 -2.79 0.24
N ALA A 431 -5.94 -3.23 0.73
CA ALA A 431 -5.80 -3.71 2.10
C ALA A 431 -5.36 -2.58 3.05
N PHE A 432 -4.15 -2.05 2.85
CA PHE A 432 -3.55 -1.02 3.68
C PHE A 432 -2.33 -0.41 2.99
N THR A 433 -1.70 0.58 3.63
CA THR A 433 -0.42 1.18 3.27
C THR A 433 0.57 0.93 4.38
N ILE A 434 1.75 0.43 4.07
CA ILE A 434 2.86 0.36 5.01
C ILE A 434 3.57 1.71 4.98
N GLY A 435 3.73 2.35 6.15
CA GLY A 435 4.49 3.59 6.28
C GLY A 435 5.75 3.38 7.10
N PHE A 436 6.91 3.63 6.48
CA PHE A 436 8.21 3.64 7.15
C PHE A 436 8.44 5.04 7.72
N VAL A 437 8.31 5.17 9.03
CA VAL A 437 8.39 6.46 9.74
C VAL A 437 9.46 6.40 10.82
N GLU A 438 9.89 7.57 11.29
CA GLU A 438 10.86 7.64 12.39
C GLU A 438 10.24 7.09 13.69
N ASP A 439 11.06 6.45 14.52
CA ASP A 439 10.66 5.98 15.86
C ASP A 439 10.00 7.07 16.70
N ARG A 440 10.42 8.33 16.56
CA ARG A 440 9.78 9.47 17.23
C ARG A 440 8.33 9.67 16.79
N THR A 441 8.04 9.49 15.50
CA THR A 441 6.68 9.60 14.96
C THR A 441 5.79 8.49 15.52
N LEU A 442 6.31 7.25 15.58
CA LEU A 442 5.62 6.13 16.23
C LEU A 442 5.38 6.42 17.71
N PHE A 443 6.39 6.95 18.40
CA PHE A 443 6.31 7.32 19.80
C PHE A 443 5.21 8.36 20.04
N LEU A 444 5.20 9.46 19.29
CA LEU A 444 4.21 10.53 19.47
C LEU A 444 2.80 10.06 19.15
N ALA A 445 2.64 9.23 18.11
CA ALA A 445 1.35 8.65 17.76
C ALA A 445 0.85 7.71 18.87
N GLN A 446 1.72 6.84 19.41
CA GLN A 446 1.39 5.98 20.54
C GLN A 446 1.09 6.77 21.81
N GLU A 447 1.92 7.75 22.16
CA GLU A 447 1.73 8.55 23.37
C GLU A 447 0.41 9.32 23.32
N THR A 448 0.01 9.79 22.14
CA THR A 448 -1.28 10.46 21.93
C THR A 448 -2.45 9.49 22.11
N ILE A 449 -2.33 8.25 21.63
CA ILE A 449 -3.29 7.19 21.92
C ILE A 449 -3.32 6.90 23.42
N ASP A 450 -2.14 6.76 24.03
CA ASP A 450 -1.97 6.35 25.42
C ASP A 450 -2.49 7.41 26.40
N LYS A 451 -2.41 8.69 26.05
CA LYS A 451 -2.98 9.78 26.84
C LYS A 451 -4.50 9.69 26.96
N ASN A 452 -5.17 9.03 26.02
CA ASN A 452 -6.61 8.72 26.07
C ASN A 452 -6.93 7.39 26.81
N LEU A 453 -5.94 6.71 27.42
CA LEU A 453 -6.15 5.49 28.22
C LEU A 453 -6.61 5.76 29.66
N SER A 454 -7.22 4.73 30.27
CA SER A 454 -7.44 4.65 31.72
C SER A 454 -6.11 4.67 32.48
N TYR A 455 -6.13 5.07 33.75
CA TYR A 455 -4.92 5.16 34.60
C TYR A 455 -4.18 3.82 34.76
N ASP A 456 -4.91 2.72 34.90
CA ASP A 456 -4.32 1.39 35.09
C ASP A 456 -3.65 0.87 33.81
N ASP A 457 -4.22 1.20 32.64
CA ASP A 457 -3.64 0.86 31.34
C ASP A 457 -2.36 1.68 31.07
N LYS A 458 -2.34 2.97 31.48
CA LYS A 458 -1.14 3.83 31.44
C LYS A 458 0.00 3.24 32.27
N LYS A 459 -0.30 2.75 33.48
CA LYS A 459 0.69 2.14 34.38
C LYS A 459 1.24 0.83 33.84
N ALA A 460 0.40 -0.05 33.31
CA ALA A 460 0.82 -1.32 32.71
C ALA A 460 1.65 -1.13 31.42
N TYR A 461 1.38 -0.07 30.65
CA TYR A 461 2.16 0.29 29.46
C TYR A 461 3.58 0.78 29.82
N VAL A 462 3.68 1.69 30.78
CA VAL A 462 4.95 2.24 31.27
C VAL A 462 5.86 1.14 31.84
N LEU A 463 5.29 0.17 32.57
CA LEU A 463 6.04 -0.96 33.12
C LEU A 463 6.62 -1.87 32.02
N ARG A 464 5.85 -2.18 30.96
CA ARG A 464 6.32 -2.95 29.80
C ARG A 464 7.45 -2.26 29.03
N ARG A 465 7.45 -0.92 29.00
CA ARG A 465 8.51 -0.14 28.34
C ARG A 465 9.78 -0.01 29.17
N LYS A 466 9.68 -0.02 30.51
CA LYS A 466 10.87 -0.02 31.38
C LYS A 466 11.73 -1.26 31.16
N GLU A 467 11.11 -2.40 30.84
CA GLU A 467 11.82 -3.63 30.49
C GLU A 467 12.53 -3.52 29.13
N PHE A 468 11.92 -2.87 28.14
CA PHE A 468 12.48 -2.69 26.79
C PHE A 468 13.60 -1.63 26.71
N ALA A 469 13.51 -0.56 27.51
CA ALA A 469 14.47 0.54 27.50
C ALA A 469 15.79 0.24 28.22
N VAL A 470 15.80 -0.76 29.12
CA VAL A 470 17.00 -1.24 29.80
C VAL A 470 17.93 -2.01 28.85
N GLU A 471 17.40 -2.63 27.78
CA GLU A 471 18.19 -3.34 26.77
C GLU A 471 18.90 -2.43 25.75
N GLN A 472 18.47 -1.17 25.61
CA GLN A 472 18.93 -0.24 24.56
C GLN A 472 19.59 1.05 25.09
N ASP A 473 19.89 1.09 26.39
CA ASP A 473 20.52 2.23 27.09
C ASP A 473 19.76 3.58 26.96
N TYR A 474 18.43 3.53 26.82
CA TYR A 474 17.53 4.72 26.82
C TYR A 474 16.94 5.03 28.21
N SER A 475 17.51 4.45 29.28
CA SER A 475 16.99 4.52 30.65
C SER A 475 16.76 5.95 31.15
N ALA A 476 17.70 6.86 30.87
CA ALA A 476 17.62 8.26 31.28
C ALA A 476 16.48 9.04 30.61
N GLU A 477 15.99 8.60 29.45
CA GLU A 477 14.93 9.27 28.71
C GLU A 477 13.54 8.76 29.12
N VAL A 478 13.44 7.47 29.45
CA VAL A 478 12.26 6.89 30.10
C VAL A 478 12.10 7.41 31.52
N ASP A 479 13.19 7.54 32.29
CA ASP A 479 13.15 8.14 33.62
C ASP A 479 12.75 9.63 33.58
N ARG A 480 13.14 10.37 32.52
CA ARG A 480 12.68 11.74 32.27
C ARG A 480 11.20 11.80 31.87
N ALA A 481 10.69 10.83 31.13
CA ALA A 481 9.27 10.74 30.80
C ALA A 481 8.42 10.35 32.03
N LEU A 482 8.92 9.45 32.87
CA LEU A 482 8.35 9.07 34.16
C LEU A 482 8.33 10.24 35.16
N ALA A 483 9.45 10.96 35.28
CA ALA A 483 9.53 12.15 36.12
C ALA A 483 8.60 13.28 35.61
N ARG A 484 8.29 13.34 34.32
CA ARG A 484 7.25 14.24 33.80
C ARG A 484 5.84 13.77 34.15
N PHE A 485 5.60 12.46 34.23
CA PHE A 485 4.35 11.88 34.70
C PHE A 485 4.08 12.17 36.19
N ASP A 486 5.09 12.05 37.04
CA ASP A 486 5.01 12.40 38.48
C ASP A 486 4.83 13.91 38.71
N ASN A 487 5.10 14.73 37.69
CA ASN A 487 4.99 16.19 37.70
C ASN A 487 3.77 16.73 36.93
N LEU A 488 2.86 15.88 36.43
CA LEU A 488 1.60 16.36 35.85
C LEU A 488 0.62 16.75 36.99
N PRO A 489 0.00 17.94 36.94
CA PRO A 489 -0.86 18.41 38.02
C PRO A 489 -2.20 17.68 38.01
N THR A 490 -2.52 17.01 39.11
CA THR A 490 -3.91 16.72 39.49
C THR A 490 -4.71 18.04 39.60
N PRO A 491 -6.05 18.00 39.51
CA PRO A 491 -6.91 19.18 39.52
C PRO A 491 -6.60 20.19 40.65
N MET A 492 -6.16 19.72 41.82
CA MET A 492 -5.76 20.58 42.95
C MET A 492 -4.59 21.54 42.64
N ARG A 493 -3.66 21.21 41.73
CA ARG A 493 -2.43 21.98 41.50
C ARG A 493 -2.53 23.09 40.44
N LYS A 494 -3.63 23.15 39.67
CA LYS A 494 -3.81 24.21 38.65
C LYS A 494 -4.09 25.58 39.26
N LYS A 495 -4.81 25.61 40.39
CA LYS A 495 -5.08 26.85 41.12
C LYS A 495 -3.80 27.43 41.72
N GLU A 496 -3.03 26.62 42.42
CA GLU A 496 -1.75 27.00 43.03
C GLU A 496 -0.72 27.45 41.97
N PHE A 497 -0.72 26.83 40.78
CA PHE A 497 0.12 27.27 39.66
C PHE A 497 -0.25 28.69 39.18
N CYS A 498 -1.55 28.99 39.04
CA CYS A 498 -2.01 30.32 38.60
C CYS A 498 -2.02 31.39 39.70
N GLU A 499 -1.93 30.99 40.96
CA GLU A 499 -1.62 31.88 42.08
C GLU A 499 -0.16 32.32 42.03
N ASN A 500 0.76 31.40 41.70
CA ASN A 500 2.20 31.65 41.68
C ASN A 500 2.76 32.20 40.36
N ASN A 501 2.01 32.09 39.24
CA ASN A 501 2.45 32.55 37.91
C ASN A 501 1.35 33.38 37.20
N PRO A 502 0.95 34.54 37.76
CA PRO A 502 -0.18 35.33 37.27
C PRO A 502 0.00 35.92 35.87
N GLU A 503 1.23 36.06 35.41
CA GLU A 503 1.61 36.61 34.10
C GLU A 503 1.40 35.63 32.94
N VAL A 504 1.22 34.35 33.21
CA VAL A 504 0.98 33.34 32.17
C VAL A 504 -0.41 33.56 31.56
N GLU A 505 -0.48 33.66 30.23
CA GLU A 505 -1.71 33.95 29.46
C GLU A 505 -2.89 33.03 29.85
N TYR A 506 -2.61 31.74 30.06
CA TYR A 506 -3.58 30.77 30.57
C TYR A 506 -4.22 31.19 31.92
N CYS A 507 -3.43 31.69 32.86
CA CYS A 507 -3.90 32.11 34.18
C CYS A 507 -4.69 33.43 34.12
N GLN A 508 -4.40 34.29 33.15
CA GLN A 508 -5.18 35.49 32.87
C GLN A 508 -6.56 35.14 32.30
N ILE A 509 -6.63 34.14 31.41
CA ILE A 509 -7.90 33.62 30.86
C ILE A 509 -8.73 32.99 31.97
N VAL A 510 -8.13 32.14 32.81
CA VAL A 510 -8.81 31.49 33.95
C VAL A 510 -9.39 32.54 34.92
N ARG A 511 -8.62 33.56 35.31
CA ARG A 511 -9.11 34.66 36.17
C ARG A 511 -10.24 35.45 35.52
N THR A 512 -10.15 35.71 34.21
CA THR A 512 -11.20 36.42 33.47
C THR A 512 -12.50 35.63 33.50
N LEU A 513 -12.45 34.32 33.30
CA LEU A 513 -13.62 33.44 33.34
C LEU A 513 -14.23 33.37 34.76
N GLU A 514 -13.40 33.22 35.80
CA GLU A 514 -13.86 33.23 37.20
C GLU A 514 -14.48 34.58 37.59
N SER A 515 -13.92 35.70 37.16
CA SER A 515 -14.46 37.05 37.43
C SER A 515 -15.82 37.30 36.76
N ASN A 516 -16.13 36.53 35.71
CA ASN A 516 -17.41 36.58 35.00
C ASN A 516 -18.41 35.52 35.50
N ASN A 517 -18.16 34.90 36.67
CA ASN A 517 -18.96 33.79 37.21
C ASN A 517 -19.12 32.60 36.24
N VAL A 518 -18.18 32.44 35.29
CA VAL A 518 -18.15 31.26 34.42
C VAL A 518 -17.49 30.13 35.19
N ALA A 519 -18.28 29.15 35.61
CA ALA A 519 -17.77 27.96 36.28
C ALA A 519 -16.87 27.18 35.32
N ILE A 520 -15.56 27.18 35.61
CA ILE A 520 -14.61 26.31 34.91
C ILE A 520 -14.69 24.95 35.60
N PRO A 521 -15.10 23.86 34.91
CA PRO A 521 -15.17 22.55 35.52
C PRO A 521 -13.74 22.05 35.79
N TYR A 522 -13.29 22.22 37.04
CA TYR A 522 -12.21 21.42 37.57
C TYR A 522 -12.84 20.06 37.91
N ALA A 523 -12.57 19.03 37.09
CA ALA A 523 -13.10 17.69 37.34
C ALA A 523 -12.82 17.28 38.79
N SER A 524 -13.88 17.05 39.57
CA SER A 524 -13.78 16.37 40.85
C SER A 524 -13.33 14.94 40.59
N SER A 525 -12.54 14.38 41.49
CA SER A 525 -11.85 13.09 41.36
C SER A 525 -12.75 11.85 41.31
N GLU A 526 -14.01 11.96 40.89
CA GLU A 526 -14.97 10.84 40.88
C GLU A 526 -15.69 10.59 39.54
N ASP A 527 -15.30 11.23 38.43
CA ASP A 527 -15.75 10.82 37.08
C ASP A 527 -14.57 10.63 36.10
#